data_AF-A0A0D7WD64-F1
#
_entry.id   AF-A0A0D7WD64-F1
#
_cell.length_a   1.000
_cell.length_b   1.000
_cell.length_c   1.000
_cell.angle_alpha   90.00
_cell.angle_beta   90.00
_cell.angle_gamma   90.00
#
_symmetry.space_group_name_H-M   'P 1'
#
loop_
_entity.id
_entity.type
_entity.pdbx_description
1 polymer ?
#
loop_
_entity_poly.entity_id
_entity_poly.type
_entity_poly.pdbx_seq_one_letter_code
_entity_poly.pdbx_strand_id
1 'polypeptide(L)'
;MKQLTIICIGLIFIACSGTKSTSEASKKTTTKVIEKTPEAVIDSALTNKPIIIVDSFKTAENNTKQTPSKTTQSNLPLNLHNAWDALLQKHVTVVGNVNYDGFKTDEKLLNNYIKSLQAIYSTNEFSSFSKNQKLAFWINAYNAFTIDLILRNYPVKSIKDIKNPWDERLWKLEEKWFNLNDIEHNILRKMDEPRIHFAIVCASISCPKLQNQAFKTSNLNEQLTNATQQFLTDSSKNQISENTLKLSKIFKWFAKDFKTDDSNLIDFLNTYSQVKIAPNATKSYLDYNWNLNK
;
A
#
# COMPACT_ATOMS: atom_id res chain seq x y z
N MET A 1 33.21 -56.85 -20.47
CA MET A 1 34.24 -55.81 -20.66
C MET A 1 33.73 -54.50 -20.08
N LYS A 2 34.58 -53.84 -19.26
CA LYS A 2 34.46 -52.48 -18.66
C LYS A 2 33.47 -52.38 -17.47
N GLN A 3 33.93 -52.51 -16.21
CA GLN A 3 34.65 -51.54 -15.34
C GLN A 3 33.76 -50.34 -14.95
N LEU A 4 33.32 -50.29 -13.68
CA LEU A 4 33.79 -49.38 -12.61
C LEU A 4 33.17 -47.96 -12.76
N THR A 5 32.52 -47.34 -11.78
CA THR A 5 33.12 -46.88 -10.52
C THR A 5 32.02 -46.32 -9.60
N ILE A 6 32.04 -46.72 -8.32
CA ILE A 6 31.27 -46.13 -7.22
C ILE A 6 32.00 -44.86 -6.77
N ILE A 7 31.28 -43.74 -6.67
CA ILE A 7 31.78 -42.53 -5.98
C ILE A 7 30.75 -42.16 -4.91
N CYS A 8 31.06 -42.52 -3.66
CA CYS A 8 30.41 -42.00 -2.47
C CYS A 8 31.10 -40.69 -2.09
N ILE A 9 30.39 -39.56 -2.16
CA ILE A 9 30.86 -38.28 -1.59
C ILE A 9 30.17 -38.13 -0.23
N GLY A 10 30.93 -38.40 0.83
CA GLY A 10 30.56 -38.04 2.19
C GLY A 10 30.69 -36.53 2.39
N LEU A 11 29.58 -35.88 2.75
CA LEU A 11 29.58 -34.49 3.20
C LEU A 11 29.89 -34.46 4.70
N ILE A 12 31.11 -34.01 5.01
CA ILE A 12 31.58 -33.71 6.36
C ILE A 12 30.95 -32.38 6.79
N PHE A 13 30.04 -32.42 7.77
CA PHE A 13 29.57 -31.25 8.50
C PHE A 13 30.63 -30.85 9.53
N ILE A 14 31.37 -29.77 9.27
CA ILE A 14 32.15 -29.06 10.28
C ILE A 14 31.22 -28.03 10.94
N ALA A 15 30.76 -28.35 12.14
CA ALA A 15 30.08 -27.44 13.03
C ALA A 15 31.12 -26.57 13.76
N CYS A 16 31.17 -25.28 13.42
CA CYS A 16 31.86 -24.29 14.25
C CYS A 16 30.88 -23.72 15.29
N SER A 17 31.18 -24.02 16.54
CA SER A 17 30.60 -23.54 17.78
C SER A 17 30.71 -22.01 17.93
N GLY A 18 29.57 -21.34 18.10
CA GLY A 18 29.47 -19.95 18.53
C GLY A 18 29.23 -19.85 20.03
N THR A 19 30.22 -19.33 20.76
CA THR A 19 30.19 -19.10 22.21
C THR A 19 29.42 -17.83 22.54
N LYS A 20 28.63 -17.90 23.62
CA LYS A 20 27.88 -16.79 24.23
C LYS A 20 28.80 -15.67 24.70
N SER A 21 28.35 -14.43 24.55
CA SER A 21 28.70 -13.34 25.46
C SER A 21 27.46 -12.50 25.75
N THR A 22 27.04 -12.56 27.01
CA THR A 22 26.03 -11.73 27.66
C THR A 22 26.69 -10.42 28.08
N SER A 23 26.09 -9.27 27.76
CA SER A 23 26.38 -8.01 28.45
C SER A 23 25.14 -7.51 29.18
N GLU A 24 25.34 -7.32 30.48
CA GLU A 24 24.33 -6.92 31.46
C GLU A 24 23.91 -5.47 31.30
N ALA A 25 22.66 -5.24 31.71
CA ALA A 25 22.05 -3.93 31.88
C ALA A 25 22.67 -3.18 33.07
N SER A 26 23.03 -1.92 32.87
CA SER A 26 23.26 -0.96 33.96
C SER A 26 22.14 0.06 34.00
N LYS A 27 21.23 -0.09 34.98
CA LYS A 27 20.29 0.94 35.43
C LYS A 27 21.05 2.13 35.98
N LYS A 28 20.75 3.34 35.49
CA LYS A 28 21.04 4.60 36.21
C LYS A 28 19.73 5.25 36.63
N THR A 29 19.53 5.28 37.94
CA THR A 29 18.53 6.07 38.66
C THR A 29 19.15 7.42 38.97
N THR A 30 18.52 8.54 38.60
CA THR A 30 18.78 9.84 39.25
C THR A 30 17.54 10.76 39.14
N THR A 31 16.85 10.84 40.28
CA THR A 31 16.35 12.04 40.96
C THR A 31 15.41 13.03 40.25
N LYS A 32 14.17 13.05 40.76
CA LYS A 32 13.17 14.14 40.66
C LYS A 32 13.73 15.47 41.16
N VAL A 33 13.51 16.54 40.40
CA VAL A 33 13.43 17.92 40.92
C VAL A 33 12.06 18.47 40.55
N ILE A 34 11.40 19.02 41.56
CA ILE A 34 10.09 19.67 41.52
C ILE A 34 10.35 21.17 41.32
N GLU A 35 9.70 21.78 40.34
CA GLU A 35 9.53 23.24 40.32
C GLU A 35 8.10 23.58 39.87
N LYS A 36 7.48 24.53 40.58
CA LYS A 36 6.08 24.94 40.46
C LYS A 36 5.93 26.11 39.46
N THR A 37 4.92 25.97 38.60
CA THR A 37 3.89 26.92 38.08
C THR A 37 4.21 28.43 37.89
N PRO A 38 3.63 29.09 36.85
CA PRO A 38 2.21 29.47 36.94
C PRO A 38 1.38 29.25 35.66
N GLU A 39 0.06 29.19 35.90
CA GLU A 39 -1.03 29.12 34.94
C GLU A 39 -1.15 30.38 34.06
N ALA A 40 -1.65 30.19 32.84
CA ALA A 40 -2.44 31.21 32.15
C ALA A 40 -3.62 30.53 31.44
N VAL A 41 -4.77 31.18 31.57
CA VAL A 41 -6.14 30.72 31.41
C VAL A 41 -6.78 31.53 30.28
N ILE A 42 -7.44 30.83 29.35
CA ILE A 42 -8.63 31.20 28.55
C ILE A 42 -8.50 32.43 27.62
N ASP A 43 -8.69 32.25 26.30
CA ASP A 43 -9.98 32.63 25.69
C ASP A 43 -10.26 31.96 24.34
N SER A 44 -11.55 31.73 24.19
CA SER A 44 -12.31 31.08 23.15
C SER A 44 -12.94 32.13 22.21
N ALA A 45 -13.62 31.61 21.18
CA ALA A 45 -14.64 32.28 20.38
C ALA A 45 -14.23 32.97 19.06
N LEU A 46 -14.54 32.23 17.98
CA LEU A 46 -15.46 32.59 16.90
C LEU A 46 -15.18 33.86 16.09
N THR A 47 -15.02 33.70 14.78
CA THR A 47 -16.02 34.24 13.82
C THR A 47 -16.04 33.43 12.52
N ASN A 48 -17.15 32.73 12.31
CA ASN A 48 -17.63 32.32 10.99
C ASN A 48 -18.06 33.58 10.22
N LYS A 49 -17.65 33.71 8.95
CA LYS A 49 -18.29 34.62 7.99
C LYS A 49 -18.69 33.84 6.74
N PRO A 50 -19.96 33.91 6.31
CA PRO A 50 -20.50 33.10 5.22
C PRO A 50 -20.03 33.63 3.86
N ILE A 51 -19.61 32.74 2.97
CA ILE A 51 -19.45 33.06 1.55
C ILE A 51 -20.81 32.93 0.90
N ILE A 52 -21.31 34.08 0.44
CA ILE A 52 -22.58 34.25 -0.25
C ILE A 52 -22.46 33.67 -1.66
N ILE A 53 -23.33 32.71 -1.95
CA ILE A 53 -23.66 32.26 -3.31
C ILE A 53 -24.44 33.39 -3.97
N VAL A 54 -23.91 33.94 -5.06
CA VAL A 54 -24.69 34.81 -5.95
C VAL A 54 -24.94 34.04 -7.23
N ASP A 55 -26.18 33.59 -7.38
CA ASP A 55 -26.78 33.23 -8.66
C ASP A 55 -26.72 34.44 -9.60
N SER A 56 -26.31 34.20 -10.84
CA SER A 56 -26.54 35.11 -11.96
C SER A 56 -26.77 34.29 -13.21
N PHE A 57 -28.01 33.83 -13.36
CA PHE A 57 -28.57 33.45 -14.64
C PHE A 57 -28.74 34.71 -15.50
N LYS A 58 -28.04 34.76 -16.64
CA LYS A 58 -28.54 35.46 -17.84
C LYS A 58 -28.22 34.64 -19.09
N THR A 59 -29.31 34.32 -19.77
CA THR A 59 -29.47 33.74 -21.10
C THR A 59 -28.77 34.55 -22.19
N ALA A 60 -28.08 33.86 -23.09
CA ALA A 60 -27.91 34.28 -24.47
C ALA A 60 -27.96 33.03 -25.35
N GLU A 61 -29.07 32.89 -26.08
CA GLU A 61 -29.24 31.95 -27.17
C GLU A 61 -28.25 32.31 -28.28
N ASN A 62 -27.54 31.31 -28.80
CA ASN A 62 -27.08 31.33 -30.18
C ASN A 62 -27.13 29.92 -30.74
N ASN A 63 -28.05 29.76 -31.69
CA ASN A 63 -28.25 28.57 -32.49
C ASN A 63 -27.06 28.36 -33.43
N THR A 64 -26.33 27.28 -33.23
CA THR A 64 -25.60 26.61 -34.31
C THR A 64 -25.85 25.12 -34.20
N LYS A 65 -26.56 24.59 -35.20
CA LYS A 65 -26.74 23.17 -35.45
C LYS A 65 -25.38 22.46 -35.40
N GLN A 66 -25.14 21.69 -34.34
CA GLN A 66 -24.19 20.59 -34.36
C GLN A 66 -24.92 19.29 -34.06
N THR A 67 -24.86 18.42 -35.06
CA THR A 67 -25.21 17.01 -35.06
C THR A 67 -24.74 16.33 -33.76
N PRO A 68 -25.58 15.55 -33.07
CA PRO A 68 -25.14 14.85 -31.88
C PRO A 68 -24.22 13.69 -32.28
N SER A 69 -22.91 13.94 -32.23
CA SER A 69 -21.94 12.85 -32.09
C SER A 69 -22.19 12.20 -30.74
N LYS A 70 -22.85 11.05 -30.76
CA LYS A 70 -22.90 10.11 -29.64
C LYS A 70 -21.48 9.66 -29.31
N THR A 71 -20.78 10.44 -28.51
CA THR A 71 -19.68 9.91 -27.68
C THR A 71 -20.35 9.20 -26.52
N THR A 72 -20.50 7.88 -26.66
CA THR A 72 -20.81 7.00 -25.54
C THR A 72 -19.65 7.11 -24.55
N GLN A 73 -19.73 8.04 -23.60
CA GLN A 73 -18.97 7.93 -22.37
C GLN A 73 -19.39 6.59 -21.74
N SER A 74 -18.44 5.67 -21.63
CA SER A 74 -18.63 4.43 -20.91
C SER A 74 -18.98 4.79 -19.47
N ASN A 75 -20.23 4.58 -19.08
CA ASN A 75 -20.60 4.47 -17.69
C ASN A 75 -19.98 3.17 -17.18
N LEU A 76 -18.70 3.21 -16.84
CA LEU A 76 -18.21 2.26 -15.85
C LEU A 76 -19.09 2.39 -14.63
N PRO A 77 -19.27 1.34 -13.81
CA PRO A 77 -19.81 1.56 -12.49
C PRO A 77 -18.80 2.44 -11.75
N LEU A 78 -19.04 3.75 -11.77
CA LEU A 78 -18.37 4.80 -11.00
C LEU A 78 -18.26 4.43 -9.50
N ASN A 79 -19.04 3.43 -9.10
CA ASN A 79 -19.29 2.95 -7.76
C ASN A 79 -18.75 1.53 -7.48
N LEU A 80 -17.98 0.88 -8.37
CA LEU A 80 -17.48 -0.50 -8.16
C LEU A 80 -16.82 -0.68 -6.79
N HIS A 81 -16.00 0.30 -6.40
CA HIS A 81 -15.22 0.24 -5.16
C HIS A 81 -15.93 0.85 -3.94
N ASN A 82 -17.19 1.28 -4.03
CA ASN A 82 -17.87 1.93 -2.90
C ASN A 82 -18.09 0.99 -1.71
N ALA A 83 -18.39 -0.29 -1.95
CA ALA A 83 -18.50 -1.27 -0.88
C ALA A 83 -17.16 -1.48 -0.14
N TRP A 84 -16.05 -1.45 -0.89
CA TRP A 84 -14.70 -1.52 -0.33
C TRP A 84 -14.33 -0.25 0.43
N ASP A 85 -14.65 0.91 -0.13
CA ASP A 85 -14.45 2.23 0.50
C ASP A 85 -15.15 2.29 1.87
N ALA A 86 -16.40 1.81 1.95
CA ALA A 86 -17.15 1.75 3.20
C ALA A 86 -16.50 0.83 4.25
N LEU A 87 -16.00 -0.34 3.83
CA LEU A 87 -15.27 -1.26 4.71
C LEU A 87 -13.97 -0.64 5.22
N LEU A 88 -13.21 0.01 4.35
CA LEU A 88 -11.98 0.71 4.70
C LEU A 88 -12.24 1.83 5.71
N GLN A 89 -13.24 2.68 5.47
CA GLN A 89 -13.59 3.77 6.39
C GLN A 89 -14.04 3.26 7.76
N LYS A 90 -14.71 2.10 7.81
CA LYS A 90 -15.20 1.52 9.06
C LYS A 90 -14.10 0.83 9.87
N HIS A 91 -13.15 0.16 9.20
CA HIS A 91 -12.21 -0.77 9.85
C HIS A 91 -10.74 -0.40 9.73
N VAL A 92 -10.40 0.67 9.01
CA VAL A 92 -9.02 1.14 8.86
C VAL A 92 -8.90 2.57 9.39
N THR A 93 -8.04 2.74 10.39
CA THR A 93 -7.77 4.06 10.97
C THR A 93 -7.03 4.97 9.98
N VAL A 94 -7.00 6.28 10.25
CA VAL A 94 -6.28 7.26 9.41
C VAL A 94 -4.78 6.95 9.32
N VAL A 95 -4.19 6.37 10.37
CA VAL A 95 -2.79 5.92 10.41
C VAL A 95 -2.58 4.54 9.77
N GLY A 96 -3.67 3.86 9.38
CA GLY A 96 -3.67 2.59 8.63
C GLY A 96 -3.56 1.32 9.47
N ASN A 97 -3.81 1.41 10.78
CA ASN A 97 -4.09 0.24 11.62
C ASN A 97 -5.44 -0.37 11.22
N VAL A 98 -5.46 -1.70 11.13
CA VAL A 98 -6.58 -2.49 10.62
C VAL A 98 -7.27 -3.23 11.77
N ASN A 99 -8.56 -2.95 11.95
CA ASN A 99 -9.42 -3.69 12.87
C ASN A 99 -9.85 -5.04 12.23
N TYR A 100 -9.00 -6.06 12.33
CA TYR A 100 -9.29 -7.39 11.78
C TYR A 100 -10.51 -8.06 12.42
N ASP A 101 -10.77 -7.83 13.72
CA ASP A 101 -11.98 -8.34 14.39
C ASP A 101 -13.26 -7.72 13.82
N GLY A 102 -13.22 -6.41 13.55
CA GLY A 102 -14.28 -5.68 12.85
C GLY A 102 -14.49 -6.19 11.42
N PHE A 103 -13.41 -6.36 10.66
CA PHE A 103 -13.46 -6.96 9.33
C PHE A 103 -14.04 -8.38 9.35
N LYS A 104 -13.71 -9.19 10.37
CA LYS A 104 -14.26 -10.54 10.53
C LYS A 104 -15.77 -10.52 10.76
N THR A 105 -16.26 -9.55 11.53
CA THR A 105 -17.70 -9.35 11.74
C THR A 105 -18.42 -8.99 10.43
N ASP A 106 -17.78 -8.18 9.58
CA ASP A 106 -18.31 -7.76 8.27
C ASP A 106 -17.80 -8.62 7.10
N GLU A 107 -17.31 -9.84 7.36
CA GLU A 107 -16.68 -10.71 6.35
C GLU A 107 -17.62 -10.99 5.15
N LYS A 108 -18.94 -11.02 5.38
CA LYS A 108 -19.94 -11.14 4.31
C LYS A 108 -19.91 -9.94 3.34
N LEU A 109 -19.71 -8.73 3.85
CA LEU A 109 -19.61 -7.52 3.01
C LEU A 109 -18.32 -7.53 2.18
N LEU A 110 -17.20 -7.97 2.78
CA LEU A 110 -15.93 -8.15 2.06
C LEU A 110 -16.09 -9.17 0.92
N ASN A 111 -16.70 -10.33 1.21
CA ASN A 111 -16.96 -11.36 0.21
C ASN A 111 -17.88 -10.87 -0.91
N ASN A 112 -18.86 -10.04 -0.61
CA ASN A 112 -19.72 -9.44 -1.63
C ASN A 112 -18.92 -8.50 -2.55
N TYR A 113 -18.02 -7.69 -2.01
CA TYR A 113 -17.13 -6.86 -2.81
C TYR A 113 -16.21 -7.70 -3.72
N ILE A 114 -15.62 -8.78 -3.19
CA ILE A 114 -14.81 -9.71 -3.98
C ILE A 114 -15.64 -10.31 -5.12
N LYS A 115 -16.89 -10.70 -4.88
CA LYS A 115 -17.82 -11.17 -5.94
C LYS A 115 -18.10 -10.09 -6.99
N SER A 116 -18.20 -8.82 -6.59
CA SER A 116 -18.33 -7.72 -7.56
C SER A 116 -17.09 -7.57 -8.46
N LEU A 117 -15.89 -7.77 -7.90
CA LEU A 117 -14.65 -7.80 -8.69
C LEU A 117 -14.63 -8.97 -9.69
N GLN A 118 -15.10 -10.14 -9.27
CA GLN A 118 -15.24 -11.31 -10.15
C GLN A 118 -16.22 -11.03 -11.28
N ALA A 119 -17.39 -10.48 -10.96
CA ALA A 119 -18.44 -10.19 -11.92
C ALA A 119 -17.99 -9.18 -12.97
N ILE A 120 -17.36 -8.07 -12.57
CA ILE A 120 -16.89 -7.06 -13.54
C ILE A 120 -15.75 -7.59 -14.41
N TYR A 121 -14.83 -8.38 -13.83
CA TYR A 121 -13.71 -8.96 -14.57
C TYR A 121 -14.18 -9.85 -15.73
N SER A 122 -15.28 -10.58 -15.55
CA SER A 122 -15.88 -11.45 -16.57
C SER A 122 -16.68 -10.72 -17.65
N THR A 123 -16.70 -9.38 -17.66
CA THR A 123 -17.42 -8.61 -18.67
C THR A 123 -16.46 -8.09 -19.76
N ASN A 124 -17.01 -7.83 -20.96
CA ASN A 124 -16.29 -7.09 -22.00
C ASN A 124 -15.87 -5.68 -21.53
N GLU A 125 -16.52 -5.15 -20.49
CA GLU A 125 -16.20 -3.85 -19.91
C GLU A 125 -14.77 -3.84 -19.37
N PHE A 126 -14.37 -4.84 -18.58
CA PHE A 126 -13.02 -4.91 -17.99
C PHE A 126 -11.92 -4.92 -19.05
N SER A 127 -12.14 -5.63 -20.15
CA SER A 127 -11.20 -5.64 -21.28
C SER A 127 -10.98 -4.24 -21.85
N SER A 128 -12.04 -3.44 -21.91
CA SER A 128 -12.04 -2.04 -22.39
C SER A 128 -11.50 -1.02 -21.38
N PHE A 129 -11.18 -1.42 -20.15
CA PHE A 129 -10.66 -0.50 -19.15
C PHE A 129 -9.35 0.15 -19.61
N SER A 130 -9.27 1.47 -19.41
CA SER A 130 -8.03 2.24 -19.49
C SER A 130 -7.00 1.76 -18.47
N LYS A 131 -5.74 2.17 -18.65
CA LYS A 131 -4.64 1.86 -17.73
C LYS A 131 -4.97 2.22 -16.28
N ASN A 132 -5.52 3.42 -16.05
CA ASN A 132 -5.87 3.88 -14.70
C ASN A 132 -7.03 3.09 -14.08
N GLN A 133 -8.02 2.69 -14.89
CA GLN A 133 -9.10 1.82 -14.42
C GLN A 133 -8.58 0.45 -14.00
N LYS A 134 -7.68 -0.15 -14.80
CA LYS A 134 -7.03 -1.41 -14.45
C LYS A 134 -6.14 -1.29 -13.21
N LEU A 135 -5.39 -0.19 -13.06
CA LEU A 135 -4.60 0.08 -11.85
C LEU A 135 -5.48 0.15 -10.61
N ALA A 136 -6.52 1.00 -10.61
CA ALA A 136 -7.44 1.14 -9.49
C ALA A 136 -8.09 -0.21 -9.14
N PHE A 137 -8.54 -0.96 -10.15
CA PHE A 137 -9.12 -2.29 -9.96
C PHE A 137 -8.13 -3.24 -9.24
N TRP A 138 -6.92 -3.40 -9.78
CA TRP A 138 -5.96 -4.39 -9.26
C TRP A 138 -5.35 -4.00 -7.93
N ILE A 139 -5.13 -2.72 -7.65
CA ILE A 139 -4.69 -2.24 -6.33
C ILE A 139 -5.75 -2.58 -5.28
N ASN A 140 -7.02 -2.25 -5.54
CA ASN A 140 -8.08 -2.56 -4.59
C ASN A 140 -8.33 -4.06 -4.45
N ALA A 141 -8.21 -4.83 -5.54
CA ALA A 141 -8.32 -6.29 -5.51
C ALA A 141 -7.21 -6.90 -4.64
N TYR A 142 -5.95 -6.51 -4.84
CA TYR A 142 -4.84 -6.98 -4.02
C TYR A 142 -5.08 -6.70 -2.54
N ASN A 143 -5.46 -5.47 -2.19
CA ASN A 143 -5.68 -5.10 -0.79
C ASN A 143 -6.85 -5.87 -0.15
N ALA A 144 -7.97 -6.02 -0.85
CA ALA A 144 -9.09 -6.81 -0.35
C ALA A 144 -8.74 -8.30 -0.21
N PHE A 145 -7.96 -8.84 -1.15
CA PHE A 145 -7.49 -10.22 -1.10
C PHE A 145 -6.50 -10.43 0.04
N THR A 146 -5.60 -9.49 0.30
CA THR A 146 -4.73 -9.55 1.49
C THR A 146 -5.56 -9.58 2.77
N ILE A 147 -6.59 -8.74 2.91
CA ILE A 147 -7.47 -8.78 4.08
C ILE A 147 -8.18 -10.14 4.18
N ASP A 148 -8.79 -10.62 3.09
CA ASP A 148 -9.46 -11.93 3.05
C ASP A 148 -8.51 -13.08 3.44
N LEU A 149 -7.26 -13.07 2.96
CA LEU A 149 -6.22 -14.03 3.35
C LEU A 149 -5.95 -14.01 4.85
N ILE A 150 -5.80 -12.82 5.45
CA ILE A 150 -5.61 -12.71 6.91
C ILE A 150 -6.84 -13.23 7.64
N LEU A 151 -8.06 -12.88 7.23
CA LEU A 151 -9.30 -13.30 7.90
C LEU A 151 -9.54 -14.82 7.84
N ARG A 152 -9.08 -15.49 6.78
CA ARG A 152 -9.11 -16.96 6.65
C ARG A 152 -8.19 -17.67 7.65
N ASN A 153 -7.15 -16.97 8.10
CA ASN A 153 -6.14 -17.50 9.01
C ASN A 153 -6.20 -16.85 10.41
N TYR A 154 -7.12 -15.91 10.63
CA TYR A 154 -7.15 -15.14 11.87
C TYR A 154 -7.59 -16.01 13.06
N PRO A 155 -6.94 -15.91 14.24
CA PRO A 155 -5.88 -14.97 14.59
C PRO A 155 -4.47 -15.45 14.19
N VAL A 156 -3.77 -14.65 13.39
CA VAL A 156 -2.32 -14.76 13.15
C VAL A 156 -1.59 -13.53 13.69
N LYS A 157 -0.31 -13.65 14.02
CA LYS A 157 0.50 -12.51 14.48
C LYS A 157 1.19 -11.82 13.32
N SER A 158 1.46 -12.55 12.25
CA SER A 158 2.07 -12.07 11.01
C SER A 158 1.47 -12.79 9.81
N ILE A 159 1.40 -12.10 8.66
CA ILE A 159 1.16 -12.77 7.37
C ILE A 159 2.18 -13.89 7.11
N LYS A 160 3.40 -13.76 7.65
CA LYS A 160 4.46 -14.76 7.52
C LYS A 160 4.22 -16.06 8.29
N ASP A 161 3.26 -16.06 9.21
CA ASP A 161 2.86 -17.27 9.94
C ASP A 161 1.95 -18.17 9.07
N ILE A 162 1.39 -17.62 7.99
CA ILE A 162 0.62 -18.35 6.99
C ILE A 162 1.60 -19.03 6.04
N LYS A 163 1.33 -20.29 5.67
CA LYS A 163 2.17 -21.03 4.71
C LYS A 163 2.01 -20.41 3.32
N ASN A 164 3.12 -20.05 2.67
CA ASN A 164 3.18 -19.52 1.30
C ASN A 164 2.10 -18.45 0.98
N PRO A 165 1.96 -17.39 1.80
CA PRO A 165 0.77 -16.53 1.79
C PRO A 165 0.54 -15.81 0.46
N TRP A 166 1.61 -15.56 -0.30
CA TRP A 166 1.52 -14.90 -1.60
C TRP A 166 1.22 -15.85 -2.76
N ASP A 167 1.35 -17.17 -2.56
CA ASP A 167 1.18 -18.19 -3.60
C ASP A 167 -0.16 -18.94 -3.51
N GLU A 168 -0.90 -18.76 -2.41
CA GLU A 168 -2.23 -19.35 -2.18
C GLU A 168 -3.24 -18.90 -3.25
N ARG A 169 -3.77 -19.86 -4.03
CA ARG A 169 -4.70 -19.61 -5.14
C ARG A 169 -6.15 -19.62 -4.65
N LEU A 170 -6.60 -18.51 -4.06
CA LEU A 170 -7.87 -18.42 -3.33
C LEU A 170 -8.98 -17.69 -4.10
N TRP A 171 -8.65 -16.83 -5.06
CA TRP A 171 -9.62 -15.95 -5.70
C TRP A 171 -9.82 -16.33 -7.16
N LYS A 172 -10.96 -16.96 -7.47
CA LYS A 172 -11.33 -17.31 -8.85
C LYS A 172 -11.86 -16.08 -9.59
N LEU A 173 -11.25 -15.69 -10.70
CA LEU A 173 -11.76 -14.70 -11.65
C LEU A 173 -11.83 -15.39 -13.02
N GLU A 174 -13.04 -15.52 -13.58
CA GLU A 174 -13.34 -16.46 -14.69
C GLU A 174 -12.89 -17.89 -14.36
N GLU A 175 -12.13 -18.55 -15.23
CA GLU A 175 -11.61 -19.91 -15.00
C GLU A 175 -10.25 -19.94 -14.29
N LYS A 176 -9.64 -18.77 -14.01
CA LYS A 176 -8.34 -18.68 -13.37
C LYS A 176 -8.46 -18.43 -11.87
N TRP A 177 -7.73 -19.21 -11.07
CA TRP A 177 -7.52 -18.95 -9.65
C TRP A 177 -6.27 -18.11 -9.44
N PHE A 178 -6.45 -16.88 -8.98
CA PHE A 178 -5.38 -15.93 -8.69
C PHE A 178 -4.84 -16.09 -7.27
N ASN A 179 -3.56 -15.75 -7.11
CA ASN A 179 -2.90 -15.50 -5.84
C ASN A 179 -2.37 -14.06 -5.79
N LEU A 180 -1.79 -13.62 -4.66
CA LEU A 180 -1.29 -12.24 -4.53
C LEU A 180 -0.10 -11.97 -5.46
N ASN A 181 0.79 -12.96 -5.65
CA ASN A 181 1.93 -12.85 -6.57
C ASN A 181 1.49 -12.65 -8.03
N ASP A 182 0.41 -13.30 -8.47
CA ASP A 182 -0.17 -13.10 -9.80
C ASP A 182 -0.58 -11.63 -10.02
N ILE A 183 -1.19 -11.01 -9.01
CA ILE A 183 -1.63 -9.62 -9.12
C ILE A 183 -0.43 -8.67 -9.06
N GLU A 184 0.47 -8.84 -8.11
CA GLU A 184 1.60 -7.93 -7.93
C GLU A 184 2.63 -8.06 -9.05
N HIS A 185 3.16 -9.25 -9.27
CA HIS A 185 4.29 -9.46 -10.18
C HIS A 185 3.89 -9.64 -11.64
N ASN A 186 2.77 -10.32 -11.90
CA ASN A 186 2.37 -10.63 -13.28
C ASN A 186 1.47 -9.55 -13.89
N ILE A 187 0.86 -8.69 -13.08
CA ILE A 187 -0.05 -7.64 -13.54
C ILE A 187 0.47 -6.25 -13.14
N LEU A 188 0.38 -5.85 -11.87
CA LEU A 188 0.62 -4.46 -11.44
C LEU A 188 2.02 -3.96 -11.79
N ARG A 189 3.06 -4.75 -11.51
CA ARG A 189 4.45 -4.37 -11.80
C ARG A 189 4.74 -4.24 -13.31
N LYS A 190 3.93 -4.85 -14.17
CA LYS A 190 4.05 -4.71 -15.64
C LYS A 190 3.30 -3.49 -16.20
N MET A 191 2.69 -2.70 -15.33
CA MET A 191 1.97 -1.49 -15.72
C MET A 191 2.84 -0.22 -15.62
N ASP A 192 4.15 -0.34 -15.39
CA ASP A 192 5.10 0.79 -15.33
C ASP A 192 4.62 1.92 -14.40
N GLU A 193 4.17 1.55 -13.20
CA GLU A 193 3.70 2.47 -12.18
C GLU A 193 4.40 2.16 -10.84
N PRO A 194 5.56 2.76 -10.53
CA PRO A 194 6.33 2.47 -9.33
C PRO A 194 5.58 2.76 -8.02
N ARG A 195 4.58 3.66 -8.05
CA ARG A 195 3.83 4.04 -6.85
C ARG A 195 2.91 2.93 -6.35
N ILE A 196 2.68 1.86 -7.13
CA ILE A 196 1.91 0.69 -6.67
C ILE A 196 2.50 0.09 -5.39
N HIS A 197 3.82 0.16 -5.21
CA HIS A 197 4.53 -0.32 -4.01
C HIS A 197 4.16 0.41 -2.72
N PHE A 198 3.45 1.55 -2.81
CA PHE A 198 2.93 2.30 -1.66
C PHE A 198 1.40 2.25 -1.57
N ALA A 199 0.75 1.59 -2.53
CA ALA A 199 -0.69 1.48 -2.65
C ALA A 199 -1.21 0.07 -2.31
N ILE A 200 -0.36 -0.95 -2.42
CA ILE A 200 -0.68 -2.33 -2.04
C ILE A 200 -0.04 -2.70 -0.69
N VAL A 201 -0.77 -3.46 0.13
CA VAL A 201 -0.37 -3.79 1.52
C VAL A 201 -0.15 -5.29 1.71
N CYS A 202 0.94 -5.65 2.38
CA CYS A 202 1.25 -7.01 2.83
C CYS A 202 0.87 -7.27 4.30
N ALA A 203 -0.02 -6.44 4.87
CA ALA A 203 -0.55 -6.56 6.23
C ALA A 203 0.51 -6.56 7.35
N SER A 204 1.61 -5.81 7.20
CA SER A 204 2.66 -5.72 8.22
C SER A 204 2.94 -4.29 8.68
N ILE A 205 3.49 -4.13 9.89
CA ILE A 205 3.80 -2.82 10.49
C ILE A 205 4.75 -1.97 9.62
N SER A 206 5.76 -2.60 9.00
CA SER A 206 6.73 -1.90 8.14
C SER A 206 6.29 -1.76 6.68
N CYS A 207 5.12 -2.28 6.32
CA CYS A 207 4.48 -2.07 5.03
C CYS A 207 4.06 -0.59 4.86
N PRO A 208 3.81 -0.09 3.63
CA PRO A 208 2.99 1.10 3.49
C PRO A 208 1.66 0.88 4.20
N LYS A 209 1.04 1.96 4.64
CA LYS A 209 -0.23 1.83 5.35
C LYS A 209 -1.33 1.42 4.36
N LEU A 210 -2.29 0.61 4.82
CA LEU A 210 -3.54 0.45 4.07
C LEU A 210 -4.29 1.79 4.10
N GLN A 211 -4.59 2.36 2.94
CA GLN A 211 -5.36 3.59 2.87
C GLN A 211 -6.79 3.33 3.36
N ASN A 212 -7.35 4.27 4.13
CA ASN A 212 -8.73 4.16 4.63
C ASN A 212 -9.79 4.59 3.58
N GLN A 213 -9.40 4.60 2.31
CA GLN A 213 -10.23 4.91 1.16
C GLN A 213 -9.83 4.00 0.00
N ALA A 214 -10.80 3.60 -0.81
CA ALA A 214 -10.53 2.84 -2.02
C ALA A 214 -9.86 3.73 -3.08
N PHE A 215 -9.00 3.13 -3.89
CA PHE A 215 -8.42 3.82 -5.04
C PHE A 215 -9.48 3.98 -6.15
N LYS A 216 -9.73 5.21 -6.62
CA LYS A 216 -10.78 5.49 -7.62
C LYS A 216 -10.13 6.07 -8.88
N THR A 217 -10.62 5.68 -10.06
CA THR A 217 -10.07 6.13 -11.35
C THR A 217 -9.98 7.66 -11.45
N SER A 218 -10.99 8.38 -10.96
CA SER A 218 -11.11 9.84 -11.10
C SER A 218 -10.01 10.62 -10.38
N ASN A 219 -9.44 10.07 -9.30
CA ASN A 219 -8.40 10.72 -8.49
C ASN A 219 -7.18 9.82 -8.23
N LEU A 220 -7.03 8.73 -9.00
CA LEU A 220 -5.99 7.71 -8.78
C LEU A 220 -4.58 8.32 -8.69
N ASN A 221 -4.25 9.24 -9.60
CA ASN A 221 -2.93 9.86 -9.63
C ASN A 221 -2.62 10.64 -8.35
N GLU A 222 -3.60 11.37 -7.83
CA GLU A 222 -3.47 12.10 -6.58
C GLU A 222 -3.35 11.13 -5.40
N GLN A 223 -4.18 10.08 -5.36
CA GLN A 223 -4.12 9.07 -4.31
C GLN A 223 -2.76 8.33 -4.27
N LEU A 224 -2.22 7.97 -5.44
CA LEU A 224 -0.90 7.34 -5.55
C LEU A 224 0.22 8.27 -5.10
N THR A 225 0.18 9.55 -5.50
CA THR A 225 1.14 10.56 -5.05
C THR A 225 1.06 10.75 -3.54
N ASN A 226 -0.14 10.89 -2.98
CA ASN A 226 -0.34 11.07 -1.54
C ASN A 226 0.14 9.85 -0.75
N ALA A 227 -0.18 8.63 -1.20
CA ALA A 227 0.30 7.40 -0.57
C ALA A 227 1.83 7.31 -0.58
N THR A 228 2.47 7.72 -1.68
CA THR A 228 3.93 7.77 -1.82
C THR A 228 4.55 8.78 -0.85
N GLN A 229 4.04 10.02 -0.82
CA GLN A 229 4.53 11.08 0.07
C GLN A 229 4.35 10.69 1.55
N GLN A 230 3.19 10.13 1.91
CA GLN A 230 2.93 9.65 3.27
C GLN A 230 3.91 8.53 3.67
N PHE A 231 4.20 7.59 2.77
CA PHE A 231 5.17 6.54 3.05
C PHE A 231 6.58 7.12 3.26
N LEU A 232 7.03 8.02 2.39
CA LEU A 232 8.36 8.63 2.48
C LEU A 232 8.56 9.50 3.71
N THR A 233 7.50 10.14 4.20
CA THR A 233 7.53 11.01 5.40
C THR A 233 7.37 10.25 6.71
N ASP A 234 6.98 8.98 6.68
CA ASP A 234 6.88 8.14 7.86
C ASP A 234 8.28 7.78 8.39
N SER A 235 8.68 8.44 9.49
CA SER A 235 10.01 8.30 10.11
C SER A 235 10.29 6.91 10.68
N SER A 236 9.25 6.09 10.90
CA SER A 236 9.40 4.68 11.29
C SER A 236 9.78 3.78 10.11
N LYS A 237 9.56 4.25 8.88
CA LYS A 237 9.77 3.49 7.64
C LYS A 237 10.89 4.08 6.77
N ASN A 238 11.15 5.38 6.89
CA ASN A 238 12.16 6.09 6.13
C ASN A 238 12.77 7.24 6.94
N GLN A 239 14.09 7.37 6.91
CA GLN A 239 14.82 8.52 7.44
C GLN A 239 15.61 9.14 6.28
N ILE A 240 15.14 10.28 5.80
CA ILE A 240 15.65 10.94 4.59
C ILE A 240 16.29 12.26 5.00
N SER A 241 17.58 12.42 4.70
CA SER A 241 18.29 13.69 4.73
C SER A 241 19.00 13.92 3.39
N GLU A 242 19.57 15.11 3.19
CA GLU A 242 20.26 15.46 1.94
C GLU A 242 21.35 14.45 1.57
N ASN A 243 22.16 14.01 2.53
CA ASN A 243 23.36 13.18 2.28
C ASN A 243 23.24 11.73 2.79
N THR A 244 22.16 11.39 3.51
CA THR A 244 22.02 10.06 4.13
C THR A 244 20.58 9.59 4.07
N LEU A 245 20.41 8.35 3.61
CA LEU A 245 19.12 7.68 3.49
C LEU A 245 19.14 6.38 4.32
N LYS A 246 18.18 6.23 5.24
CA LYS A 246 17.83 4.94 5.83
C LYS A 246 16.41 4.60 5.41
N LEU A 247 16.28 3.73 4.41
CA LEU A 247 15.02 3.51 3.71
C LEU A 247 14.37 2.18 4.10
N SER A 248 13.08 2.04 3.85
CA SER A 248 12.40 0.75 3.92
C SER A 248 13.04 -0.27 2.98
N LYS A 249 13.03 -1.57 3.37
CA LYS A 249 13.50 -2.69 2.53
C LYS A 249 12.72 -2.82 1.21
N ILE A 250 11.56 -2.18 1.05
CA ILE A 250 10.82 -2.11 -0.22
C ILE A 250 11.69 -1.55 -1.35
N PHE A 251 12.47 -0.50 -1.09
CA PHE A 251 13.41 0.07 -2.07
C PHE A 251 14.59 -0.85 -2.39
N LYS A 252 14.86 -1.86 -1.54
CA LYS A 252 15.84 -2.91 -1.80
C LYS A 252 15.23 -4.04 -2.64
N TRP A 253 14.06 -4.55 -2.23
CA TRP A 253 13.40 -5.69 -2.86
C TRP A 253 12.91 -5.37 -4.27
N PHE A 254 12.40 -4.15 -4.48
CA PHE A 254 11.84 -3.69 -5.75
C PHE A 254 12.72 -2.66 -6.45
N ALA A 255 14.03 -2.70 -6.23
CA ALA A 255 14.98 -1.70 -6.73
C ALA A 255 14.94 -1.49 -8.27
N LYS A 256 14.49 -2.50 -9.04
CA LYS A 256 14.34 -2.41 -10.49
C LYS A 256 13.15 -1.55 -10.91
N ASP A 257 12.11 -1.50 -10.09
CA ASP A 257 10.85 -0.84 -10.44
C ASP A 257 10.96 0.69 -10.25
N PHE A 258 11.94 1.15 -9.47
CA PHE A 258 12.25 2.58 -9.25
C PHE A 258 13.35 3.13 -10.17
N LYS A 259 13.74 2.38 -11.20
CA LYS A 259 14.79 2.77 -12.14
C LYS A 259 14.25 2.68 -13.57
N THR A 260 14.52 3.72 -14.33
CA THR A 260 14.38 3.71 -15.79
C THR A 260 15.74 4.04 -16.40
N ASP A 261 15.86 3.99 -17.73
CA ASP A 261 17.10 4.39 -18.40
C ASP A 261 17.47 5.85 -18.11
N ASP A 262 16.46 6.70 -17.89
CA ASP A 262 16.61 8.14 -17.65
C ASP A 262 16.51 8.56 -16.17
N SER A 263 16.20 7.64 -15.24
CA SER A 263 16.00 7.99 -13.83
C SER A 263 16.43 6.90 -12.87
N ASN A 264 17.02 7.31 -11.76
CA ASN A 264 17.42 6.41 -10.68
C ASN A 264 16.55 6.61 -9.42
N LEU A 265 16.77 5.77 -8.40
CA LEU A 265 16.02 5.83 -7.15
C LEU A 265 16.02 7.23 -6.50
N ILE A 266 17.15 7.96 -6.54
CA ILE A 266 17.23 9.32 -5.96
C ILE A 266 16.33 10.29 -6.74
N ASP A 267 16.22 10.15 -8.06
CA ASP A 267 15.33 10.99 -8.87
C ASP A 267 13.86 10.70 -8.53
N PHE A 268 13.51 9.41 -8.39
CA PHE A 268 12.20 9.01 -7.90
C PHE A 268 11.91 9.62 -6.52
N LEU A 269 12.83 9.46 -5.56
CA LEU A 269 12.65 10.00 -4.20
C LEU A 269 12.54 11.52 -4.21
N ASN A 270 13.35 12.24 -4.97
CA ASN A 270 13.31 13.69 -5.10
C ASN A 270 12.01 14.22 -5.73
N THR A 271 11.26 13.37 -6.44
CA THR A 271 9.94 13.73 -6.98
C THR A 271 8.88 13.87 -5.89
N TYR A 272 9.03 13.12 -4.79
CA TYR A 272 8.00 13.03 -3.73
C TYR A 272 8.49 13.43 -2.33
N SER A 273 9.79 13.56 -2.14
CA SER A 273 10.41 13.97 -0.87
C SER A 273 10.33 15.48 -0.68
N GLN A 274 10.13 15.91 0.56
CA GLN A 274 10.24 17.33 0.95
C GLN A 274 11.71 17.79 1.06
N VAL A 275 12.63 16.84 1.24
CA VAL A 275 14.07 17.09 1.31
C VAL A 275 14.69 16.82 -0.05
N LYS A 276 15.48 17.78 -0.55
CA LYS A 276 16.32 17.57 -1.74
C LYS A 276 17.48 16.64 -1.38
N ILE A 277 17.49 15.46 -1.96
CA ILE A 277 18.50 14.42 -1.76
C ILE A 277 19.63 14.63 -2.76
N ALA A 278 20.87 14.65 -2.26
CA ALA A 278 22.08 14.76 -3.07
C ALA A 278 22.28 13.49 -3.93
N PRO A 279 22.81 13.61 -5.16
CA PRO A 279 23.01 12.46 -6.06
C PRO A 279 23.89 11.33 -5.49
N ASN A 280 24.79 11.67 -4.57
CA ASN A 280 25.73 10.76 -3.92
C ASN A 280 25.32 10.38 -2.48
N ALA A 281 24.07 10.63 -2.08
CA ALA A 281 23.59 10.29 -0.74
C ALA A 281 23.81 8.81 -0.41
N THR A 282 24.35 8.56 0.79
CA THR A 282 24.64 7.21 1.27
C THR A 282 23.34 6.48 1.62
N LYS A 283 23.25 5.20 1.23
CA LYS A 283 22.02 4.41 1.33
C LYS A 283 22.21 3.24 2.29
N SER A 284 21.30 3.12 3.24
CA SER A 284 21.14 1.96 4.12
C SER A 284 19.66 1.61 4.24
N TYR A 285 19.34 0.45 4.82
CA TYR A 285 17.97 -0.03 4.94
C TYR A 285 17.61 -0.32 6.40
N LEU A 286 16.42 0.13 6.81
CA LEU A 286 15.85 -0.15 8.13
C LEU A 286 15.40 -1.60 8.24
N ASP A 287 15.24 -2.09 9.46
CA ASP A 287 14.62 -3.38 9.70
C ASP A 287 13.13 -3.40 9.36
N TYR A 288 12.61 -4.60 9.13
CA TYR A 288 11.25 -4.80 8.64
C TYR A 288 10.46 -5.65 9.63
N ASN A 289 9.51 -5.01 10.29
CA ASN A 289 8.64 -5.62 11.26
C ASN A 289 7.43 -6.26 10.55
N TRP A 290 7.38 -7.59 10.59
CA TRP A 290 6.35 -8.40 9.94
C TRP A 290 5.10 -8.61 10.78
N ASN A 291 5.03 -8.11 12.02
CA ASN A 291 3.81 -8.20 12.81
C ASN A 291 2.64 -7.51 12.10
N LEU A 292 1.42 -8.00 12.31
CA LEU A 292 0.22 -7.42 11.73
C LEU A 292 0.05 -5.94 12.08
N ASN A 293 -0.37 -5.14 11.11
CA ASN A 293 -0.71 -3.72 11.28
C ASN A 293 -2.12 -3.56 11.86
N LYS A 294 -2.29 -3.91 13.13
CA LYS A 294 -3.57 -3.82 13.86
C LYS A 294 -3.56 -2.74 14.94
#